data_AF-A0A0C2BG92-F1
#
_entry.id   AF-A0A0C2BG92-F1
#
_cell.length_a   1.000
_cell.length_b   1.000
_cell.length_c   1.000
_cell.angle_alpha   90.00
_cell.angle_beta   90.00
_cell.angle_gamma   90.00
#
_symmetry.space_group_name_H-M   'P 1'
#
loop_
_entity.id
_entity.type
_entity.pdbx_description
1 polymer ?
#
loop_
_entity_poly.entity_id
_entity_poly.type
_entity_poly.pdbx_seq_one_letter_code
_entity_poly.pdbx_strand_id
1 'polypeptide(L)'
;MDFVDQVLNNENSKEPEYYLALGCDRSSTIDQITAEYRARVRVLHPDKLLDENDEQKRDEYLRLQSAYATLSDPEQRQCYDAWLDCLLPLTYEEFRRNKDAVKVVYFCFVRF
;
A
#
# COMPACT_ATOMS: atom_id res chain seq x y z
N MET A 1 8.23 -31.60 0.18
CA MET A 1 8.25 -30.27 -0.48
C MET A 1 7.08 -30.24 -1.45
N ASP A 2 5.87 -30.59 -1.02
CA ASP A 2 4.92 -29.82 -0.21
C ASP A 2 4.01 -28.98 -1.11
N PHE A 3 3.07 -29.70 -1.74
CA PHE A 3 1.89 -29.18 -2.43
C PHE A 3 1.10 -28.17 -1.57
N VAL A 4 1.28 -28.22 -0.25
CA VAL A 4 0.76 -27.24 0.72
C VAL A 4 1.33 -25.83 0.52
N ASP A 5 2.58 -25.66 0.06
CA ASP A 5 3.16 -24.34 -0.24
C ASP A 5 2.63 -23.74 -1.56
N GLN A 6 2.18 -24.59 -2.49
CA GLN A 6 1.61 -24.15 -3.77
C GLN A 6 0.14 -23.76 -3.66
N VAL A 7 -0.60 -24.34 -2.69
CA VAL A 7 -2.00 -23.99 -2.40
C VAL A 7 -2.10 -22.71 -1.56
N LEU A 8 -1.13 -22.43 -0.67
CA LEU A 8 -1.09 -21.18 0.11
C LEU A 8 -0.75 -19.93 -0.73
N ASN A 9 -0.17 -20.11 -1.91
CA ASN A 9 0.29 -19.01 -2.78
C ASN A 9 -0.70 -18.61 -3.89
N ASN A 10 -1.96 -19.07 -3.83
CA ASN A 10 -2.97 -18.77 -4.85
C ASN A 10 -4.29 -18.30 -4.23
N GLU A 11 -4.20 -17.35 -3.32
CA GLU A 11 -5.33 -16.49 -2.98
C GLU A 11 -5.02 -15.09 -3.51
N ASN A 12 -5.80 -14.70 -4.51
CA ASN A 12 -5.83 -13.39 -5.16
C ASN A 12 -6.22 -12.31 -4.14
N SER A 13 -5.32 -12.00 -3.21
CA SER A 13 -5.49 -11.03 -2.16
C SER A 13 -4.63 -9.84 -2.52
N LYS A 14 -5.28 -8.71 -2.86
CA LYS A 14 -4.66 -7.39 -3.09
C LYS A 14 -3.31 -7.30 -2.38
N GLU A 15 -2.22 -7.38 -3.12
CA GLU A 15 -0.90 -7.38 -2.51
C GLU A 15 -0.77 -6.11 -1.68
N PRO A 16 -0.11 -6.16 -0.51
CA PRO A 16 0.08 -5.00 0.35
C PRO A 16 1.12 -4.06 -0.28
N GLU A 17 0.81 -3.53 -1.47
CA GLU A 17 1.70 -2.76 -2.34
C GLU A 17 2.32 -1.59 -1.58
N TYR A 18 1.61 -0.98 -0.63
CA TYR A 18 2.13 0.15 0.14
C TYR A 18 3.17 -0.28 1.18
N TYR A 19 2.94 -1.41 1.85
CA TYR A 19 3.90 -1.98 2.78
C TYR A 19 5.16 -2.46 2.01
N LEU A 20 4.98 -3.11 0.86
CA LEU A 20 6.07 -3.52 -0.04
C LEU A 20 6.84 -2.32 -0.61
N ALA A 21 6.14 -1.25 -1.00
CA ALA A 21 6.73 -0.01 -1.51
C ALA A 21 7.53 0.76 -0.45
N LEU A 22 7.31 0.51 0.84
CA LEU A 22 8.14 1.00 1.93
C LEU A 22 9.15 -0.03 2.43
N GLY A 23 8.97 -1.31 2.10
CA GLY A 23 9.77 -2.42 2.62
C GLY A 23 9.50 -2.70 4.10
N CYS A 24 8.32 -2.32 4.57
CA CYS A 24 7.88 -2.53 5.94
C CYS A 24 6.80 -3.60 6.00
N ASP A 25 6.54 -4.10 7.19
CA ASP A 25 5.50 -5.09 7.42
C ASP A 25 4.25 -4.44 8.03
N ARG A 26 3.12 -5.13 8.00
CA ARG A 26 1.90 -4.71 8.74
C ARG A 26 2.15 -4.59 10.24
N SER A 27 3.20 -5.19 10.79
CA SER A 27 3.64 -5.01 12.18
C SER A 27 4.49 -3.76 12.41
N SER A 28 4.97 -3.06 11.37
CA SER A 28 5.90 -1.94 11.53
C SER A 28 5.26 -0.73 12.22
N THR A 29 6.04 -0.07 13.07
CA THR A 29 5.61 1.14 13.78
C THR A 29 5.70 2.37 12.86
N ILE A 30 4.98 3.44 13.22
CA ILE A 30 4.99 4.71 12.46
C ILE A 30 6.42 5.28 12.36
N ASP A 31 7.21 5.14 13.41
CA ASP A 31 8.61 5.59 13.44
C ASP A 31 9.47 4.82 12.43
N GLN A 32 9.31 3.49 12.37
CA GLN A 32 10.00 2.64 11.38
C GLN A 32 9.57 2.99 9.95
N ILE A 33 8.27 3.17 9.71
CA ILE A 33 7.73 3.58 8.40
C ILE A 33 8.34 4.92 7.96
N THR A 34 8.47 5.85 8.89
CA THR A 34 9.06 7.18 8.63
C THR A 34 10.56 7.09 8.35
N ALA A 35 11.28 6.23 9.08
CA ALA A 35 12.70 6.00 8.86
C ALA A 35 12.98 5.39 7.49
N GLU A 36 12.25 4.33 7.11
CA GLU A 36 12.35 3.66 5.82
C GLU A 36 11.98 4.59 4.66
N TYR A 37 10.89 5.36 4.81
CA TYR A 37 10.50 6.37 3.83
C TYR A 37 11.65 7.36 3.56
N ARG A 38 12.25 7.91 4.62
CA ARG A 38 13.39 8.85 4.48
C ARG A 38 14.61 8.20 3.84
N ALA A 39 14.87 6.92 4.13
CA ALA A 39 15.96 6.18 3.51
C ALA A 39 15.72 6.03 2.00
N ARG A 40 14.54 5.55 1.60
CA ARG A 40 14.17 5.35 0.18
C ARG A 40 14.10 6.65 -0.62
N VAL A 41 13.54 7.71 -0.06
CA VAL A 41 13.51 9.03 -0.71
C VAL A 41 14.91 9.52 -1.09
N ARG A 42 15.93 9.30 -0.26
CA ARG A 42 17.31 9.69 -0.57
C ARG A 42 17.94 8.89 -1.72
N VAL A 43 17.45 7.68 -1.95
CA VAL A 43 17.90 6.80 -3.05
C VAL A 43 17.18 7.17 -4.35
N LEU A 44 15.87 7.40 -4.27
CA LEU A 44 14.99 7.69 -5.41
C LEU A 44 14.86 9.19 -5.73
N HIS A 45 15.63 10.07 -5.06
CA HIS A 45 15.49 11.51 -5.25
C HIS A 45 15.87 11.92 -6.68
N PRO A 46 15.04 12.72 -7.38
CA PRO A 46 15.25 13.09 -8.79
C PRO A 46 16.54 13.88 -9.04
N ASP A 47 17.10 14.52 -8.01
CA ASP A 47 18.38 15.25 -8.10
C ASP A 47 19.59 14.35 -8.43
N LYS A 48 19.49 13.04 -8.15
CA LYS A 48 20.52 12.05 -8.54
C LYS A 48 20.26 11.41 -9.90
N LEU A 49 19.13 11.72 -10.53
CA LEU A 49 18.57 11.03 -11.69
C LEU A 49 18.51 11.96 -12.89
N LEU A 50 19.67 12.55 -13.21
CA LEU A 50 19.86 13.46 -14.34
C LEU A 50 19.86 12.74 -15.71
N ASP A 51 19.84 11.41 -15.75
CA ASP A 51 19.89 10.62 -16.96
C ASP A 51 18.50 10.08 -17.36
N GLU A 52 18.19 10.20 -18.65
CA GLU A 52 16.87 10.16 -19.32
C GLU A 52 16.03 8.87 -19.21
N ASN A 53 16.29 7.96 -18.25
CA ASN A 53 15.62 6.65 -18.13
C ASN A 53 14.80 6.45 -16.86
N ASP A 54 14.44 7.53 -16.17
CA ASP A 54 13.97 7.49 -14.79
C ASP A 54 12.46 7.56 -14.58
N GLU A 55 11.67 7.28 -15.63
CA GLU A 55 10.20 7.19 -15.49
C GLU A 55 9.80 6.13 -14.44
N GLN A 56 10.52 5.02 -14.39
CA GLN A 56 10.32 3.96 -13.38
C GLN A 56 10.60 4.46 -11.96
N LYS A 57 11.73 5.15 -11.72
CA LYS A 57 12.03 5.66 -10.37
C LYS A 57 11.10 6.80 -9.97
N ARG A 58 10.60 7.57 -10.94
CA ARG A 58 9.57 8.59 -10.71
C ARG A 58 8.27 7.94 -10.26
N ASP A 59 7.86 6.86 -10.93
CA ASP A 59 6.68 6.08 -10.55
C ASP A 59 6.86 5.42 -9.17
N GLU A 60 8.02 4.82 -8.90
CA GLU A 60 8.37 4.29 -7.56
C GLU A 60 8.35 5.38 -6.48
N TYR A 61 8.83 6.59 -6.79
CA TYR A 61 8.80 7.72 -5.87
C TYR A 61 7.37 8.18 -5.57
N LEU A 62 6.50 8.27 -6.59
CA LEU A 62 5.08 8.57 -6.40
C LEU A 62 4.41 7.49 -5.54
N ARG A 63 4.65 6.21 -5.83
CA ARG A 63 4.12 5.09 -5.02
C ARG A 63 4.59 5.15 -3.58
N LEU A 64 5.87 5.42 -3.34
CA LEU A 64 6.45 5.59 -2.02
C LEU A 64 5.78 6.73 -1.24
N GLN A 65 5.51 7.85 -1.91
CA GLN A 65 4.84 9.00 -1.30
C GLN A 65 3.38 8.68 -0.94
N SER A 66 2.65 8.02 -1.83
CA SER A 66 1.28 7.58 -1.58
C SER A 66 1.21 6.56 -0.43
N ALA A 67 2.12 5.60 -0.41
CA ALA A 67 2.23 4.61 0.65
C ALA A 67 2.49 5.27 2.02
N TYR A 68 3.44 6.20 2.09
CA TYR A 68 3.72 6.94 3.31
C TYR A 68 2.51 7.77 3.76
N ALA A 69 1.84 8.50 2.87
CA ALA A 69 0.68 9.32 3.21
C ALA A 69 -0.49 8.52 3.81
N THR A 70 -0.63 7.25 3.43
CA THR A 70 -1.62 6.33 3.96
C THR A 70 -1.18 5.67 5.26
N LEU A 71 0.05 5.15 5.32
CA LEU A 71 0.53 4.39 6.48
C LEU A 71 1.02 5.27 7.64
N SER A 72 1.32 6.55 7.39
CA SER A 72 1.73 7.49 8.43
C SER A 72 0.61 7.83 9.40
N ASP A 73 -0.65 7.81 8.91
CA ASP A 73 -1.81 8.14 9.71
C ASP A 73 -2.53 6.85 10.18
N PRO A 74 -2.76 6.67 11.49
CA PRO A 74 -3.34 5.45 12.01
C PRO A 74 -4.79 5.20 11.57
N GLU A 75 -5.56 6.25 11.25
CA GLU A 75 -6.93 6.10 10.74
C GLU A 75 -6.90 5.65 9.28
N GLN A 76 -6.04 6.26 8.45
CA GLN A 76 -5.88 5.86 7.05
C GLN A 76 -5.29 4.46 6.90
N ARG A 77 -4.36 4.07 7.79
CA ARG A 77 -3.82 2.71 7.86
C ARG A 77 -4.91 1.69 8.14
N GLN A 78 -5.78 1.94 9.12
CA GLN A 78 -6.93 1.07 9.39
C GLN A 78 -7.89 0.98 8.20
N CYS A 79 -8.12 2.10 7.50
CA CYS A 79 -8.93 2.08 6.28
C CYS A 79 -8.28 1.27 5.16
N TYR A 80 -6.95 1.33 5.03
CA TYR A 80 -6.18 0.56 4.06
C TYR A 80 -6.20 -0.94 4.38
N ASP A 81 -5.98 -1.31 5.65
CA ASP A 81 -6.05 -2.70 6.11
C ASP A 81 -7.47 -3.26 5.91
N ALA A 82 -8.52 -2.46 6.16
CA ALA A 82 -9.89 -2.85 5.85
C ALA A 82 -10.12 -3.01 4.34
N TRP A 83 -9.59 -2.13 3.50
CA TRP A 83 -9.67 -2.28 2.04
C TRP A 83 -8.95 -3.54 1.52
N LEU A 84 -7.82 -3.92 2.14
CA LEU A 84 -7.08 -5.15 1.83
C LEU A 84 -7.88 -6.40 2.19
N ASP A 85 -8.57 -6.38 3.33
CA ASP A 85 -9.48 -7.46 3.76
C ASP A 85 -10.73 -7.55 2.87
N CYS A 86 -11.12 -6.43 2.26
CA CYS A 86 -12.26 -6.37 1.36
C CYS A 86 -11.95 -6.92 -0.04
N LEU A 87 -12.81 -7.80 -0.54
CA LEU A 87 -12.73 -8.36 -1.90
C LEU A 87 -13.25 -7.41 -3.00
N LEU A 88 -13.39 -6.10 -2.71
CA LEU A 88 -13.87 -5.13 -3.70
C LEU A 88 -12.88 -4.97 -4.87
N PRO A 89 -13.31 -5.03 -6.14
CA PRO A 89 -12.46 -4.79 -7.31
C PRO A 89 -12.24 -3.29 -7.53
N LEU A 90 -11.83 -2.57 -6.49
CA LEU A 90 -11.55 -1.13 -6.51
C LEU A 90 -10.10 -0.90 -6.09
N THR A 91 -9.44 0.06 -6.75
CA THR A 91 -8.12 0.51 -6.32
C THR A 91 -8.19 1.25 -4.99
N TYR A 92 -7.08 1.32 -4.26
CA TYR A 92 -7.05 2.07 -3.01
C TYR A 92 -7.26 3.57 -3.22
N GLU A 93 -6.80 4.15 -4.34
CA GLU A 93 -7.02 5.57 -4.63
C GLU A 93 -8.50 5.89 -4.81
N GLU A 94 -9.24 5.03 -5.52
CA GLU A 94 -10.68 5.14 -5.69
C GLU A 94 -11.42 4.94 -4.36
N PHE A 95 -10.97 3.96 -3.56
CA PHE A 95 -11.50 3.70 -2.22
C PHE A 95 -11.34 4.92 -1.31
N ARG A 96 -10.15 5.54 -1.31
CA ARG A 96 -9.82 6.73 -0.53
C ARG A 96 -10.64 7.94 -1.00
N ARG A 97 -10.77 8.12 -2.31
CA ARG A 97 -11.56 9.22 -2.91
C ARG A 97 -13.04 9.11 -2.58
N ASN A 98 -13.54 7.89 -2.43
CA ASN A 98 -14.96 7.60 -2.24
C ASN A 98 -15.27 7.05 -0.83
N LYS A 99 -14.59 7.57 0.20
CA LYS A 99 -14.70 7.11 1.60
C LYS A 99 -16.15 7.04 2.10
N ASP A 100 -17.00 7.97 1.66
CA ASP A 100 -18.42 8.04 2.05
C ASP A 100 -19.28 6.97 1.38
N ALA A 101 -19.11 6.71 0.08
CA ALA A 101 -19.87 5.68 -0.62
C ALA A 101 -19.38 4.27 -0.26
N VAL A 102 -18.08 4.09 -0.02
CA VAL A 102 -17.53 2.77 0.29
C VAL A 102 -17.86 2.36 1.72
N LYS A 103 -17.95 3.28 2.70
CA LYS A 103 -18.50 2.96 4.03
C LYS A 103 -19.89 2.32 3.94
N VAL A 104 -20.75 2.82 3.05
CA VAL A 104 -22.11 2.29 2.84
C VAL A 104 -22.05 0.87 2.26
N VAL A 105 -21.18 0.62 1.29
CA VAL A 105 -21.02 -0.70 0.65
C VAL A 105 -20.35 -1.71 1.60
N TYR A 106 -19.30 -1.31 2.32
CA TYR A 106 -18.59 -2.14 3.31
C TYR A 106 -19.52 -2.56 4.45
N PHE A 107 -20.34 -1.64 4.95
CA PHE A 107 -21.34 -1.94 5.99
C PHE A 107 -22.46 -2.85 5.49
N CYS A 108 -22.71 -2.87 4.17
CA CYS A 108 -23.70 -3.72 3.52
C CYS A 108 -23.16 -5.14 3.23
N PHE A 109 -21.86 -5.27 2.89
CA PHE A 109 -21.25 -6.55 2.51
C PHE A 109 -20.72 -7.38 3.69
N VAL A 110 -20.37 -6.76 4.81
CA VAL A 110 -19.78 -7.44 6.00
C VAL A 110 -20.85 -7.79 7.07
N ARG A 111 -22.14 -7.55 6.78
CA ARG A 111 -23.27 -7.94 7.63
C ARG A 111 -24.14 -8.99 6.92
N PHE A 112 -23.67 -10.23 6.88
CA PHE A 112 -24.50 -11.43 6.67
C PHE A 112 -23.99 -12.58 7.50
#